data_AF-A0A2D9PPS3-F1
#
_entry.id   AF-A0A2D9PPS3-F1
#
_cell.length_a   1.000
_cell.length_b   1.000
_cell.length_c   1.000
_cell.angle_alpha   90.00
_cell.angle_beta   90.00
_cell.angle_gamma   90.00
#
_symmetry.space_group_name_H-M   'P 1'
#
loop_
_entity.id
_entity.type
_entity.pdbx_description
1 polymer ?
#
loop_
_entity_poly.entity_id
_entity_poly.type
_entity_poly.pdbx_seq_one_letter_code
_entity_poly.pdbx_strand_id
1 'polypeptide(L)'
;MIRAVTSNSKTYRLASSGPFYVEIGDSRRISKAATQFFIDWLKERQELVQLDDPQQREDVLRYYIAAEKYWEAVLQASNVD
;
A
#
# COMPACT_ATOMS: atom_id res chain seq x y z
N MET A 1 6.35 -0.67 -6.93
CA MET A 1 7.54 -0.79 -6.05
C MET A 1 8.56 0.26 -6.45
N ILE A 2 8.84 1.25 -5.59
CA ILE A 2 9.96 2.19 -5.85
C ILE A 2 11.24 1.48 -5.46
N ARG A 3 12.22 1.44 -6.37
CA ARG A 3 13.56 0.93 -6.09
C ARG A 3 14.53 2.11 -6.04
N ALA A 4 15.10 2.36 -4.87
CA ALA A 4 16.20 3.29 -4.72
C ALA A 4 17.52 2.51 -4.71
N VAL A 5 18.43 2.82 -5.63
CA VAL A 5 19.79 2.27 -5.67
C VAL A 5 20.75 3.37 -5.23
N THR A 6 21.43 3.17 -4.10
CA THR A 6 22.42 4.13 -3.58
C THR A 6 23.80 3.89 -4.21
N SER A 7 24.62 4.93 -4.34
CA SER A 7 25.95 4.88 -4.97
C SER A 7 27.08 4.26 -4.13
N ASN A 8 26.79 3.66 -2.97
CA ASN A 8 27.81 3.04 -2.13
C ASN A 8 28.20 1.64 -2.66
N SER A 9 29.40 1.53 -3.23
CA SER A 9 29.90 0.33 -3.91
C SER A 9 30.27 -0.84 -2.98
N LYS A 10 30.40 -0.63 -1.66
CA LYS A 10 30.87 -1.66 -0.73
C LYS A 10 29.76 -2.54 -0.14
N THR A 11 28.51 -2.08 -0.17
CA THR A 11 27.36 -2.82 0.38
C THR A 11 26.10 -2.58 -0.45
N TYR A 12 25.43 -3.65 -0.88
CA TYR A 12 24.11 -3.55 -1.50
C TYR A 12 23.06 -3.33 -0.40
N ARG A 13 22.46 -2.13 -0.37
CA ARG A 13 21.35 -1.81 0.54
C ARG A 13 20.08 -1.68 -0.29
N LEU A 14 19.16 -2.61 -0.10
CA LEU A 14 17.82 -2.58 -0.69
C LEU A 14 16.85 -2.03 0.36
N ALA A 15 16.19 -0.94 0.03
CA ALA A 15 14.93 -0.55 0.67
C ALA A 15 13.83 -0.76 -0.36
N SER A 16 12.82 -1.57 -0.02
CA SER A 16 11.62 -1.76 -0.83
C SER A 16 10.45 -1.13 -0.11
N SER A 17 9.70 -0.27 -0.80
CA SER A 17 8.45 0.29 -0.26
C SER A 17 7.29 -0.64 -0.55
N GLY A 18 6.17 -0.42 0.16
CA GLY A 18 4.87 -0.85 -0.33
C GLY A 18 4.56 -0.27 -1.73
N PRO A 19 3.49 -0.74 -2.38
CA PRO A 19 3.03 -0.13 -3.62
C PRO A 19 2.69 1.34 -3.37
N PHE A 20 2.79 2.15 -4.42
CA PHE A 20 2.61 3.60 -4.35
C PHE A 20 1.75 4.03 -5.54
N TYR A 21 0.87 4.99 -5.30
CA TYR A 21 0.05 5.62 -6.33
C TYR A 21 0.60 7.02 -6.60
N VAL A 22 0.75 7.36 -7.88
CA VAL A 22 1.23 8.67 -8.33
C VAL A 22 0.16 9.28 -9.21
N GLU A 23 -0.19 10.51 -8.91
CA GLU A 23 -1.04 11.35 -9.73
C GLU A 23 -0.16 12.35 -10.47
N ILE A 24 -0.33 12.47 -11.80
CA ILE A 24 0.46 13.37 -12.64
C ILE A 24 -0.52 14.22 -13.45
N GLY A 25 -0.39 15.55 -13.37
CA GLY A 25 -1.25 16.52 -14.04
C GLY A 25 -2.43 16.99 -13.18
N ASP A 26 -3.34 17.76 -13.77
CA ASP A 26 -4.41 18.47 -13.04
C ASP A 26 -5.72 17.66 -12.93
N SER A 27 -5.84 16.53 -13.64
CA SER A 27 -7.02 15.68 -13.60
C SER A 27 -6.77 14.42 -12.79
N ARG A 28 -7.50 14.28 -11.67
CA ARG A 28 -7.46 13.10 -10.81
C ARG A 28 -7.92 11.85 -11.56
N ARG A 29 -6.97 11.02 -12.01
CA ARG A 29 -7.22 9.77 -12.74
C ARG A 29 -7.17 8.58 -11.79
N ILE A 30 -8.33 8.07 -11.42
CA ILE A 30 -8.43 6.95 -10.47
C ILE A 30 -8.83 5.69 -11.24
N SER A 31 -7.85 4.80 -11.48
CA SER A 31 -8.10 3.49 -12.09
C SER A 31 -8.71 2.52 -11.09
N LYS A 32 -9.78 1.84 -11.52
CA LYS A 32 -10.44 0.78 -10.77
C LYS A 32 -9.49 -0.40 -10.54
N ALA A 33 -8.80 -0.86 -11.58
CA ALA A 33 -7.85 -1.96 -11.49
C ALA A 33 -6.69 -1.64 -10.54
N ALA A 34 -6.12 -0.43 -10.64
CA ALA A 34 -5.04 -0.01 -9.74
C ALA A 34 -5.53 0.05 -8.30
N THR A 35 -6.73 0.60 -8.06
CA THR A 35 -7.28 0.74 -6.71
C THR A 35 -7.61 -0.63 -6.10
N GLN A 36 -8.19 -1.55 -6.87
CA GLN A 36 -8.47 -2.91 -6.43
C GLN A 36 -7.19 -3.64 -6.02
N PHE A 37 -6.10 -3.47 -6.77
CA PHE A 37 -4.81 -4.03 -6.42
C PHE A 37 -4.32 -3.59 -5.03
N PHE A 38 -4.51 -2.32 -4.64
CA PHE A 38 -4.13 -1.86 -3.30
C PHE A 38 -4.98 -2.49 -2.19
N ILE A 39 -6.28 -2.67 -2.44
CA ILE A 39 -7.20 -3.34 -1.49
C ILE A 39 -6.77 -4.78 -1.29
N ASP A 40 -6.55 -5.52 -2.38
CA ASP A 40 -6.15 -6.92 -2.34
C ASP A 40 -4.79 -7.09 -1.63
N TRP A 41 -3.82 -6.22 -1.96
CA TRP A 41 -2.51 -6.20 -1.31
C TRP A 41 -2.61 -5.94 0.20
N LEU A 42 -3.51 -5.05 0.64
CA LEU A 42 -3.72 -4.80 2.08
C LEU A 42 -4.34 -6.00 2.79
N LYS A 43 -5.30 -6.68 2.16
CA LYS A 43 -5.93 -7.89 2.72
C LYS A 43 -4.92 -9.01 2.89
N GLU A 44 -4.11 -9.29 1.86
CA GLU A 44 -3.02 -10.27 1.94
C GLU A 44 -2.05 -9.95 3.08
N ARG A 45 -1.72 -8.66 3.30
CA ARG A 45 -0.80 -8.26 4.36
C ARG A 45 -1.38 -8.38 5.75
N GLN A 46 -2.68 -8.14 5.93
CA GLN A 46 -3.36 -8.33 7.21
C GLN A 46 -3.28 -9.80 7.67
N GLU A 47 -3.43 -10.75 6.74
CA GLU A 47 -3.34 -12.19 7.02
C GLU A 47 -1.94 -12.63 7.46
N LEU A 48 -0.90 -11.92 6.99
CA LEU A 48 0.50 -12.20 7.32
C LEU A 48 0.95 -11.56 8.64
N VAL A 49 0.12 -10.76 9.32
CA VAL A 49 0.46 -10.17 10.61
C VAL A 49 0.42 -11.23 11.71
N GLN A 50 1.59 -11.80 12.00
CA GLN A 50 1.82 -12.74 13.10
C GLN A 50 2.52 -12.03 14.25
N LEU A 51 1.74 -11.62 15.25
CA LEU A 51 2.22 -11.01 16.49
C LEU A 51 1.58 -11.76 17.66
N ASP A 52 2.41 -12.18 18.61
CA ASP A 52 1.96 -12.99 19.76
C ASP A 52 1.17 -12.18 20.78
N ASP A 53 1.50 -10.89 20.92
CA ASP A 53 0.78 -9.94 21.76
C ASP A 53 -0.50 -9.45 21.04
N PRO A 54 -1.70 -9.78 21.54
CA PRO A 54 -2.95 -9.36 20.92
C PRO A 54 -3.10 -7.84 20.83
N GLN A 55 -2.59 -7.07 21.79
CA GLN A 55 -2.71 -5.62 21.80
C GLN A 55 -1.84 -5.00 20.70
N GLN A 56 -0.60 -5.46 20.56
CA GLN A 56 0.28 -5.02 19.48
C GLN A 56 -0.25 -5.42 18.11
N ARG A 57 -0.85 -6.62 18.01
CA ARG A 57 -1.51 -7.06 16.78
C ARG A 57 -2.65 -6.13 16.40
N GLU A 58 -3.51 -5.77 17.33
CA GLU A 58 -4.62 -4.85 17.08
C GLU A 58 -4.12 -3.44 16.70
N ASP A 59 -3.10 -2.94 17.38
CA ASP A 59 -2.50 -1.64 17.07
C ASP A 59 -1.92 -1.58 15.65
N VAL A 60 -1.29 -2.67 15.19
CA VAL A 60 -0.80 -2.79 13.81
C VAL A 60 -1.94 -2.93 12.82
N LEU A 61 -2.92 -3.81 13.09
CA LEU A 61 -4.06 -4.05 12.20
C LEU A 61 -4.92 -2.79 12.00
N ARG A 62 -5.02 -1.92 13.00
CA ARG A 62 -5.74 -0.64 12.89
C ARG A 62 -5.29 0.19 11.68
N TYR A 63 -3.98 0.23 11.40
CA TYR A 63 -3.45 0.97 10.25
C TYR A 63 -3.82 0.31 8.92
N TYR A 64 -3.79 -1.02 8.85
CA TYR A 64 -4.22 -1.75 7.65
C TYR A 64 -5.71 -1.56 7.37
N ILE A 65 -6.56 -1.64 8.39
CA ILE A 65 -8.01 -1.43 8.27
C ILE A 65 -8.32 0.00 7.82
N ALA A 66 -7.62 0.99 8.38
CA ALA A 66 -7.79 2.39 7.96
C ALA A 66 -7.37 2.61 6.51
N ALA A 67 -6.25 2.01 6.08
CA ALA A 67 -5.79 2.08 4.70
C ALA A 67 -6.76 1.38 3.73
N GLU A 68 -7.32 0.22 4.11
CA GLU A 68 -8.30 -0.50 3.31
C GLU A 68 -9.55 0.36 3.07
N LYS A 69 -10.12 0.93 4.13
CA LYS A 69 -11.28 1.84 4.03
C LYS A 69 -11.00 3.05 3.12
N TYR A 70 -9.79 3.62 3.21
CA TYR A 70 -9.39 4.70 2.32
C TYR A 70 -9.43 4.24 0.85
N TRP A 71 -8.82 3.10 0.54
CA TRP A 71 -8.78 2.59 -0.84
C TRP A 71 -10.14 2.13 -1.35
N GLU A 72 -11.03 1.62 -0.50
CA GLU A 72 -12.43 1.36 -0.84
C GLU A 72 -13.18 2.65 -1.22
N ALA A 73 -12.98 3.74 -0.48
CA ALA A 73 -13.55 5.04 -0.83
C ALA A 73 -12.98 5.58 -2.14
N VAL A 74 -11.68 5.38 -2.40
CA VAL A 74 -11.05 5.71 -3.69
C VAL A 74 -11.63 4.84 -4.82
N LEU A 75 -11.92 3.56 -4.57
CA LEU A 75 -12.54 2.67 -5.56
C LEU A 75 -13.92 3.17 -5.97
N GLN A 76 -14.71 3.62 -5.00
CA GLN A 76 -16.03 4.21 -5.25
C GLN A 76 -15.95 5.51 -6.06
N ALA A 77 -14.84 6.26 -5.93
CA ALA A 77 -14.55 7.45 -6.71
C ALA A 77 -13.82 7.17 -8.03
N SER A 78 -13.60 5.90 -8.40
CA SER A 78 -12.91 5.54 -9.64
C SER A 78 -13.65 6.07 -10.87
N ASN A 79 -12.89 6.60 -11.82
CA ASN A 79 -13.43 7.25 -13.02
C ASN A 79 -12.96 6.62 -14.32
N VAL A 80 -12.06 5.64 -14.24
CA VAL A 80 -11.51 4.90 -15.36
C VAL A 80 -11.27 3.45 -14.93
N ASP A 81 -11.32 2.51 -15.87
CA ASP A 81 -10.99 1.11 -15.60
C ASP A 81 -9.51 0.93 -15.24
#